data_AF-A0A1F9QQM1-F1
#
_entry.id   AF-A0A1F9QQM1-F1
#
_cell.length_a   1.000
_cell.length_b   1.000
_cell.length_c   1.000
_cell.angle_alpha   90.00
_cell.angle_beta   90.00
_cell.angle_gamma   90.00
#
_symmetry.space_group_name_H-M   'P 1'
#
loop_
_entity.id
_entity.type
_entity.pdbx_description
1 polymer ?
#
loop_
_entity_poly.entity_id
_entity_poly.type
_entity_poly.pdbx_seq_one_letter_code
_entity_poly.pdbx_strand_id
1 'polypeptide(L)'
;MIDLPPFHKPLKIKSALERLIEAPPFASGQEASRLFCAAMREALVFQTRHSRFLRNYLRLENFSPASIKTEKDIVRMPFVSVAALKERDLTTLLPEKIVLELKSSGTSGQRSRIQLDKGSLLRVRRMAWKVFEGLGLTDLEHEHDSICLTYDPAVAKDLGTAWTDKLLSGFTGKGGVFYTFRWSKEKNDFYFDIESAVKLLKKAEETRRLTRLFGFPAFALKLTEEFKKRYGRNVKLNPGSSVITGGGWKTLAEEAVDKKIYRALLAGNLGIPAANVRDLFGMVEHGVPYVDCPLGNFHIPNYGRVIARDPGTLEPLGYGRDGLLQFITPYLTSYPSLSLLSSDMGRVEKGCKCGIGGGVLVIKGRAGVKKLKGCAISAATML
;
A
#
# COMPACT_ATOMS: atom_id res chain seq x y z
N MET A 1 2.19 -1.35 -23.88
CA MET A 1 1.81 -0.66 -22.62
C MET A 1 0.47 0.01 -22.87
N ILE A 2 -0.49 -0.14 -21.96
CA ILE A 2 -1.78 0.52 -22.11
C ILE A 2 -1.59 1.99 -21.80
N ASP A 3 -1.91 2.83 -22.79
CA ASP A 3 -1.89 4.27 -22.61
C ASP A 3 -3.02 4.65 -21.63
N LEU A 4 -2.59 5.12 -20.46
CA LEU A 4 -3.45 5.57 -19.39
C LEU A 4 -3.14 7.03 -19.13
N PRO A 5 -4.15 7.87 -18.84
CA PRO A 5 -3.89 9.25 -18.50
C PRO A 5 -2.94 9.34 -17.28
N PRO A 6 -2.21 10.45 -17.15
CA PRO A 6 -1.34 10.68 -16.01
C PRO A 6 -2.12 10.63 -14.70
N PHE A 7 -1.58 9.97 -13.66
CA PHE A 7 -2.26 9.80 -12.37
C PHE A 7 -2.54 11.13 -11.64
N HIS A 8 -1.77 12.18 -11.94
CA HIS A 8 -1.94 13.51 -11.36
C HIS A 8 -3.07 14.31 -12.02
N LYS A 9 -3.59 13.87 -13.19
CA LYS A 9 -4.73 14.51 -13.83
C LYS A 9 -6.05 13.97 -13.25
N PRO A 10 -7.05 14.85 -13.00
CA PRO A 10 -8.37 14.42 -12.52
C PRO A 10 -9.04 13.40 -13.43
N LEU A 11 -9.76 12.46 -12.81
CA LEU A 11 -10.66 11.56 -13.53
C LEU A 11 -11.85 12.33 -14.11
N LYS A 12 -12.36 11.84 -15.25
CA LYS A 12 -13.66 12.31 -15.75
C LYS A 12 -14.75 11.81 -14.80
N ILE A 13 -15.40 12.73 -14.10
CA ILE A 13 -16.45 12.40 -13.15
C ILE A 13 -17.70 11.91 -13.90
N LYS A 14 -17.97 10.61 -13.80
CA LYS A 14 -19.14 9.96 -14.42
C LYS A 14 -20.04 9.25 -13.43
N SER A 15 -19.59 9.12 -12.18
CA SER A 15 -20.23 8.26 -11.19
C SER A 15 -19.98 8.71 -9.75
N ALA A 16 -20.62 8.05 -8.78
CA ALA A 16 -20.33 8.30 -7.37
C ALA A 16 -18.92 7.84 -7.00
N LEU A 17 -18.40 6.79 -7.65
CA LEU A 17 -17.05 6.29 -7.43
C LEU A 17 -15.99 7.30 -7.89
N GLU A 18 -16.11 7.89 -9.08
CA GLU A 18 -15.15 8.93 -9.50
C GLU A 18 -15.27 10.21 -8.66
N ARG A 19 -16.48 10.60 -8.25
CA ARG A 19 -16.67 11.70 -7.29
C ARG A 19 -15.95 11.43 -5.97
N LEU A 20 -16.05 10.21 -5.43
CA LEU A 20 -15.35 9.81 -4.21
C LEU A 20 -13.84 9.96 -4.39
N ILE A 21 -13.29 9.45 -5.49
CA ILE A 21 -11.85 9.47 -5.78
C ILE A 21 -11.31 10.90 -5.90
N GLU A 22 -12.06 11.80 -6.55
CA GLU A 22 -11.64 13.19 -6.74
C GLU A 22 -11.82 14.07 -5.49
N ALA A 23 -12.69 13.67 -4.55
CA ALA A 23 -12.81 14.33 -3.25
C ALA A 23 -11.47 14.28 -2.47
N PRO A 24 -11.25 15.18 -1.49
CA PRO A 24 -10.03 15.17 -0.67
C PRO A 24 -9.83 13.80 -0.02
N PRO A 25 -8.61 13.22 -0.08
CA PRO A 25 -8.34 11.83 0.31
C PRO A 25 -8.60 11.55 1.80
N PHE A 26 -8.55 12.58 2.65
CA PHE A 26 -8.82 12.46 4.09
C PHE A 26 -10.07 13.25 4.52
N ALA A 27 -10.97 13.52 3.57
CA ALA A 27 -12.29 14.06 3.90
C ALA A 27 -13.03 13.10 4.85
N SER A 28 -13.64 13.66 5.89
CA SER A 28 -14.38 12.91 6.89
C SER A 28 -15.69 13.63 7.23
N GLY A 29 -16.59 12.94 7.92
CA GLY A 29 -17.92 13.45 8.25
C GLY A 29 -19.02 13.02 7.27
N GLN A 30 -20.22 13.58 7.48
CA GLN A 30 -21.45 13.07 6.90
C GLN A 30 -21.46 13.07 5.36
N GLU A 31 -20.87 14.07 4.71
CA GLU A 31 -20.80 14.16 3.26
C GLU A 31 -19.88 13.08 2.67
N ALA A 32 -18.66 12.95 3.21
CA ALA A 32 -17.72 11.90 2.81
C ALA A 32 -18.31 10.50 3.03
N SER A 33 -19.03 10.27 4.13
CA SER A 33 -19.73 9.02 4.40
C SER A 33 -20.85 8.75 3.37
N ARG A 34 -21.69 9.75 3.04
CA ARG A 34 -22.73 9.61 2.02
C ARG A 34 -22.15 9.26 0.66
N LEU A 35 -21.06 9.91 0.29
CA LEU A 35 -20.38 9.68 -0.99
C LEU A 35 -19.75 8.29 -1.05
N PHE A 36 -19.10 7.84 0.03
CA PHE A 36 -18.57 6.49 0.14
C PHE A 36 -19.69 5.45 0.01
N CYS A 37 -20.80 5.60 0.73
CA CYS A 37 -21.95 4.69 0.61
C CYS A 37 -22.51 4.66 -0.81
N ALA A 38 -22.61 5.81 -1.49
CA ALA A 38 -23.06 5.85 -2.88
C ALA A 38 -22.11 5.11 -3.83
N ALA A 39 -20.80 5.31 -3.68
CA ALA A 39 -19.78 4.59 -4.46
C ALA A 39 -19.80 3.08 -4.18
N MET A 40 -19.96 2.66 -2.92
CA MET A 40 -20.07 1.25 -2.55
C MET A 40 -21.30 0.58 -3.16
N ARG A 41 -22.47 1.25 -3.10
CA ARG A 41 -23.69 0.75 -3.76
C ARG A 41 -23.46 0.54 -5.25
N GLU A 42 -22.87 1.53 -5.90
CA GLU A 42 -22.58 1.47 -7.34
C GLU A 42 -21.65 0.31 -7.69
N ALA A 43 -20.54 0.16 -6.96
CA ALA A 43 -19.57 -0.91 -7.16
C ALA A 43 -20.19 -2.30 -6.94
N LEU A 44 -21.00 -2.47 -5.89
CA LEU A 44 -21.70 -3.72 -5.62
C LEU A 44 -22.75 -4.04 -6.69
N VAL A 45 -23.52 -3.04 -7.16
CA VAL A 45 -24.48 -3.23 -8.25
C VAL A 45 -23.77 -3.66 -9.53
N PHE A 46 -22.63 -3.03 -9.85
CA PHE A 46 -21.81 -3.46 -10.97
C PHE A 46 -21.35 -4.91 -10.80
N GLN A 47 -20.71 -5.25 -9.68
CA GLN A 47 -20.13 -6.57 -9.50
C GLN A 47 -21.19 -7.67 -9.37
N THR A 48 -22.36 -7.43 -8.77
CA THR A 48 -23.44 -8.43 -8.71
C THR A 48 -24.06 -8.75 -10.06
N ARG A 49 -24.03 -7.81 -11.01
CA ARG A 49 -24.43 -8.05 -12.40
C ARG A 49 -23.43 -8.95 -13.13
N HIS A 50 -22.13 -8.76 -12.90
CA HIS A 50 -21.07 -9.42 -13.67
C HIS A 50 -20.47 -10.67 -12.99
N SER A 51 -20.51 -10.77 -11.66
CA SER A 51 -19.95 -11.89 -10.89
C SER A 51 -21.05 -12.82 -10.42
N ARG A 52 -21.08 -14.06 -10.97
CA ARG A 52 -21.97 -15.13 -10.48
C ARG A 52 -21.69 -15.46 -9.02
N PHE A 53 -20.42 -15.50 -8.64
CA PHE A 53 -19.99 -15.74 -7.26
C PHE A 53 -20.58 -14.68 -6.32
N LEU A 54 -20.32 -13.39 -6.57
CA LEU A 54 -20.76 -12.34 -5.65
C LEU A 54 -22.28 -12.26 -5.58
N ARG A 55 -22.98 -12.43 -6.72
CA ARG A 55 -24.45 -12.45 -6.74
C ARG A 55 -25.04 -13.55 -5.86
N ASN A 56 -24.49 -14.76 -5.95
CA ASN A 56 -24.97 -15.88 -5.15
C ASN A 56 -24.58 -15.70 -3.68
N TYR A 57 -23.36 -15.24 -3.41
CA TYR A 57 -22.87 -15.01 -2.06
C TYR A 57 -23.70 -13.98 -1.32
N LEU A 58 -23.95 -12.80 -1.92
CA LEU A 58 -24.80 -11.78 -1.30
C LEU A 58 -26.25 -12.26 -1.10
N ARG A 59 -26.79 -13.12 -1.98
CA ARG A 59 -28.11 -13.72 -1.79
C ARG A 59 -28.14 -14.66 -0.58
N LEU A 60 -27.13 -15.51 -0.42
CA LEU A 60 -27.02 -16.43 0.72
C LEU A 60 -26.93 -15.67 2.04
N GLU A 61 -26.19 -14.55 2.03
CA GLU A 61 -26.03 -13.67 3.18
C GLU A 61 -27.21 -12.70 3.39
N ASN A 62 -28.28 -12.82 2.60
CA ASN A 62 -29.44 -11.93 2.60
C ASN A 62 -29.08 -10.44 2.53
N PHE A 63 -28.00 -10.11 1.79
CA PHE A 63 -27.47 -8.76 1.67
C PHE A 63 -27.82 -8.15 0.31
N SER A 64 -28.48 -6.98 0.34
CA SER A 64 -28.77 -6.19 -0.87
C SER A 64 -27.88 -4.95 -0.93
N PRO A 65 -27.27 -4.61 -2.08
CA PRO A 65 -26.55 -3.35 -2.24
C PRO A 65 -27.42 -2.14 -1.85
N ALA A 66 -28.72 -2.18 -2.11
CA ALA A 66 -29.65 -1.11 -1.77
C ALA A 66 -29.82 -0.89 -0.25
N SER A 67 -29.42 -1.86 0.58
CA SER A 67 -29.48 -1.77 2.05
C SER A 67 -28.44 -0.82 2.65
N ILE A 68 -27.38 -0.47 1.91
CA ILE A 68 -26.37 0.49 2.36
C ILE A 68 -26.98 1.89 2.29
N LYS A 69 -27.46 2.43 3.41
CA LYS A 69 -27.97 3.82 3.49
C LYS A 69 -26.97 4.74 4.16
N THR A 70 -26.30 4.22 5.17
CA THR A 70 -25.33 4.93 6.00
C THR A 70 -24.08 4.08 6.19
N GLU A 71 -23.05 4.67 6.79
CA GLU A 71 -21.80 3.96 7.07
C GLU A 71 -21.99 2.82 8.10
N LYS A 72 -23.01 2.91 8.96
CA LYS A 72 -23.36 1.82 9.90
C LYS A 72 -23.76 0.54 9.17
N ASP A 73 -24.30 0.65 7.95
CA ASP A 73 -24.70 -0.51 7.15
C ASP A 73 -23.52 -1.24 6.52
N ILE A 74 -22.39 -0.55 6.33
CA ILE A 74 -21.16 -1.13 5.76
C ILE A 74 -20.64 -2.27 6.64
N VAL A 75 -20.85 -2.19 7.96
CA VAL A 75 -20.41 -3.21 8.91
C VAL A 75 -21.07 -4.57 8.68
N ARG A 76 -22.28 -4.58 8.09
CA ARG A 76 -23.03 -5.79 7.75
C ARG A 76 -22.67 -6.38 6.38
N MET A 77 -21.75 -5.74 5.64
CA MET A 77 -21.34 -6.24 4.35
C MET A 77 -20.65 -7.60 4.50
N PRO A 78 -21.08 -8.63 3.75
CA PRO A 78 -20.33 -9.87 3.62
C PRO A 78 -18.90 -9.60 3.15
N PHE A 79 -17.96 -10.44 3.53
CA PHE A 79 -16.55 -10.30 3.18
C PHE A 79 -16.02 -11.57 2.50
N VAL A 80 -15.12 -11.38 1.55
CA VAL A 80 -14.33 -12.47 0.98
C VAL A 80 -13.05 -12.57 1.79
N SER A 81 -12.66 -13.79 2.20
CA SER A 81 -11.38 -13.97 2.88
C SER A 81 -10.22 -13.87 1.88
N VAL A 82 -9.08 -13.33 2.31
CA VAL A 82 -7.88 -13.32 1.47
C VAL A 82 -7.42 -14.74 1.08
N ALA A 83 -7.75 -15.75 1.89
CA ALA A 83 -7.49 -17.16 1.57
C ALA A 83 -8.31 -17.62 0.36
N ALA A 84 -9.59 -17.25 0.27
CA ALA A 84 -10.42 -17.61 -0.88
C ALA A 84 -9.87 -17.06 -2.21
N LEU A 85 -9.27 -15.86 -2.19
CA LEU A 85 -8.60 -15.27 -3.37
C LEU A 85 -7.29 -15.99 -3.76
N LYS A 86 -6.70 -16.82 -2.88
CA LYS A 86 -5.53 -17.66 -3.19
C LYS A 86 -5.95 -19.01 -3.76
N GLU A 87 -7.04 -19.56 -3.25
CA GLU A 87 -7.52 -20.89 -3.57
C GLU A 87 -8.37 -20.94 -4.84
N ARG A 88 -9.02 -19.83 -5.20
CA ARG A 88 -10.01 -19.76 -6.29
C ARG A 88 -9.75 -18.58 -7.20
N ASP A 89 -9.98 -18.80 -8.50
CA ASP A 89 -10.12 -17.70 -9.45
C ASP A 89 -11.54 -17.10 -9.31
N LEU A 90 -11.62 -15.94 -8.66
CA LEU A 90 -12.88 -15.21 -8.44
C LEU A 90 -13.06 -14.03 -9.41
N THR A 91 -12.37 -14.05 -10.55
CA THR A 91 -12.42 -12.98 -11.53
C THR A 91 -13.86 -12.67 -11.96
N THR A 92 -14.21 -11.38 -11.96
CA THR A 92 -15.55 -10.88 -12.29
C THR A 92 -15.71 -10.60 -13.78
N LEU A 93 -14.62 -10.24 -14.47
CA LEU A 93 -14.64 -9.87 -15.88
C LEU A 93 -13.99 -10.92 -16.78
N LEU A 94 -14.25 -10.85 -18.08
CA LEU A 94 -13.59 -11.70 -19.06
C LEU A 94 -12.08 -11.41 -19.10
N PRO A 95 -11.22 -12.41 -19.35
CA PRO A 95 -9.76 -12.23 -19.40
C PRO A 95 -9.29 -11.10 -20.33
N GLU A 96 -9.95 -10.91 -21.47
CA GLU A 96 -9.69 -9.84 -22.44
C GLU A 96 -9.89 -8.41 -21.90
N LYS A 97 -10.63 -8.24 -20.80
CA LYS A 97 -10.83 -6.95 -20.13
C LYS A 97 -9.75 -6.66 -19.09
N ILE A 98 -8.94 -7.65 -18.74
CA ILE A 98 -7.86 -7.53 -17.77
C ILE A 98 -6.63 -6.96 -18.46
N VAL A 99 -6.11 -5.88 -17.89
CA VAL A 99 -5.01 -5.09 -18.46
C VAL A 99 -3.70 -5.26 -17.71
N LEU A 100 -3.79 -5.72 -16.46
CA LEU A 100 -2.67 -5.97 -15.59
C LEU A 100 -3.03 -7.12 -14.64
N GLU A 101 -2.15 -8.11 -14.56
CA GLU A 101 -2.21 -9.15 -13.53
C GLU A 101 -0.96 -9.04 -12.65
N LEU A 102 -1.17 -8.97 -11.34
CA LEU A 102 -0.11 -8.99 -10.32
C LEU A 102 -0.30 -10.21 -9.43
N LYS A 103 0.80 -10.77 -8.92
CA LYS A 103 0.76 -11.88 -7.97
C LYS A 103 1.17 -11.41 -6.58
N SER A 104 0.50 -11.91 -5.54
CA SER A 104 0.92 -11.67 -4.16
C SER A 104 2.31 -12.26 -3.90
N SER A 105 3.16 -11.57 -3.14
CA SER A 105 4.46 -12.07 -2.72
C SER A 105 4.33 -13.19 -1.69
N GLY A 106 4.68 -14.42 -2.06
CA GLY A 106 4.76 -15.58 -1.17
C GLY A 106 5.56 -16.70 -1.82
N THR A 107 6.51 -17.28 -1.08
CA THR A 107 7.34 -18.40 -1.52
C THR A 107 6.71 -19.73 -1.08
N SER A 108 6.71 -20.71 -1.99
CA SER A 108 6.19 -22.09 -1.89
C SER A 108 4.69 -22.27 -1.57
N GLY A 109 3.78 -21.78 -2.45
CA GLY A 109 2.34 -22.07 -2.36
C GLY A 109 1.47 -21.34 -3.39
N GLN A 110 0.14 -21.45 -3.24
CA GLN A 110 -0.85 -20.70 -4.00
C GLN A 110 -0.75 -19.19 -3.72
N ARG A 111 -0.73 -18.38 -4.79
CA ARG A 111 -0.67 -16.91 -4.73
C ARG A 111 -2.00 -16.32 -5.16
N SER A 112 -2.40 -15.22 -4.54
CA SER A 112 -3.53 -14.44 -5.05
C SER A 112 -3.17 -13.84 -6.39
N ARG A 113 -4.09 -13.92 -7.36
CA ARG A 113 -4.00 -13.26 -8.66
C ARG A 113 -4.85 -12.01 -8.62
N ILE A 114 -4.20 -10.87 -8.77
CA ILE A 114 -4.84 -9.56 -8.71
C ILE A 114 -4.93 -9.07 -10.13
N GLN A 115 -6.15 -9.07 -10.62
CA GLN A 115 -6.44 -8.70 -12.00
C GLN A 115 -7.09 -7.33 -12.00
N LEU A 116 -6.50 -6.39 -12.70
CA LEU A 116 -7.04 -5.04 -12.83
C LEU A 116 -7.51 -4.85 -14.27
N ASP A 117 -8.74 -4.37 -14.42
CA ASP A 117 -9.22 -3.79 -15.67
C ASP A 117 -8.73 -2.34 -15.82
N LYS A 118 -8.96 -1.74 -17.00
CA LYS A 118 -8.50 -0.38 -17.31
C LYS A 118 -9.02 0.65 -16.29
N GLY A 119 -10.27 0.51 -15.84
CA GLY A 119 -10.91 1.44 -14.91
C GLY A 119 -10.33 1.32 -13.50
N SER A 120 -10.22 0.10 -12.98
CA SER A 120 -9.64 -0.24 -11.68
C SER A 120 -8.18 0.19 -11.61
N LEU A 121 -7.40 -0.04 -12.67
CA LEU A 121 -6.01 0.39 -12.76
C LEU A 121 -5.88 1.93 -12.78
N LEU A 122 -6.76 2.61 -13.50
CA LEU A 122 -6.81 4.06 -13.50
C LEU A 122 -7.15 4.63 -12.11
N ARG A 123 -8.17 4.05 -11.45
CA ARG A 123 -8.62 4.47 -10.12
C ARG A 123 -7.57 4.24 -9.05
N VAL A 124 -6.92 3.07 -9.00
CA VAL A 124 -5.89 2.80 -7.99
C VAL A 124 -4.69 3.73 -8.12
N ARG A 125 -4.26 4.04 -9.36
CA ARG A 125 -3.19 5.02 -9.62
C ARG A 125 -3.59 6.42 -9.16
N ARG A 126 -4.83 6.85 -9.44
CA ARG A 126 -5.35 8.15 -9.02
C ARG A 126 -5.47 8.25 -7.49
N MET A 127 -6.05 7.24 -6.84
CA MET A 127 -6.17 7.21 -5.38
C MET A 127 -4.80 7.27 -4.71
N ALA A 128 -3.82 6.51 -5.21
CA ALA A 128 -2.46 6.56 -4.70
C ALA A 128 -1.86 7.97 -4.85
N TRP A 129 -2.00 8.61 -6.03
CA TRP A 129 -1.58 10.00 -6.21
C TRP A 129 -2.23 10.92 -5.17
N LYS A 130 -3.56 10.88 -5.04
CA LYS A 130 -4.32 11.74 -4.13
C LYS A 130 -3.89 11.55 -2.68
N VAL A 131 -3.71 10.31 -2.22
CA VAL A 131 -3.22 10.02 -0.85
C VAL A 131 -1.85 10.65 -0.61
N PHE A 132 -0.91 10.47 -1.53
CA PHE A 132 0.44 11.01 -1.37
C PHE A 132 0.46 12.54 -1.49
N GLU A 133 -0.33 13.12 -2.39
CA GLU A 133 -0.50 14.57 -2.56
C GLU A 133 -1.08 15.19 -1.28
N GLY A 134 -2.14 14.59 -0.72
CA GLY A 134 -2.75 15.02 0.53
C GLY A 134 -1.86 14.90 1.76
N LEU A 135 -0.73 14.18 1.67
CA LEU A 135 0.29 14.08 2.72
C LEU A 135 1.54 14.92 2.42
N GLY A 136 1.57 15.67 1.31
CA GLY A 136 2.73 16.45 0.89
C GLY A 136 3.92 15.58 0.46
N LEU A 137 3.67 14.41 -0.14
CA LEU A 137 4.69 13.45 -0.57
C LEU A 137 4.85 13.37 -2.10
N THR A 138 4.41 14.42 -2.80
CA THR A 138 4.45 14.58 -4.25
C THR A 138 5.10 15.90 -4.61
N ASP A 139 5.88 15.94 -5.69
CA ASP A 139 6.61 17.14 -6.13
C ASP A 139 7.00 17.00 -7.61
N LEU A 140 6.08 17.33 -8.52
CA LEU A 140 6.32 17.20 -9.96
C LEU A 140 7.20 18.32 -10.54
N GLU A 141 7.47 19.37 -9.76
CA GLU A 141 8.23 20.54 -10.19
C GLU A 141 9.73 20.30 -10.11
N HIS A 142 10.18 19.55 -9.10
CA HIS A 142 11.60 19.30 -8.88
C HIS A 142 11.97 17.84 -9.19
N GLU A 143 13.18 17.65 -9.70
CA GLU A 143 13.73 16.31 -9.90
C GLU A 143 14.15 15.66 -8.58
N HIS A 144 13.72 14.41 -8.38
CA HIS A 144 14.19 13.57 -7.28
C HIS A 144 14.92 12.35 -7.82
N ASP A 145 16.14 12.13 -7.35
CA ASP A 145 16.84 10.86 -7.57
C ASP A 145 16.26 9.80 -6.62
N SER A 146 16.04 8.58 -7.10
CA SER A 146 15.39 7.50 -6.35
C SER A 146 16.36 6.33 -6.13
N ILE A 147 16.58 5.97 -4.87
CA ILE A 147 17.27 4.74 -4.46
C ILE A 147 16.21 3.76 -3.97
N CYS A 148 15.88 2.79 -4.82
CA CYS A 148 14.82 1.82 -4.59
C CYS A 148 15.40 0.53 -4.00
N LEU A 149 15.21 0.35 -2.68
CA LEU A 149 15.62 -0.80 -1.85
C LEU A 149 14.66 -1.98 -2.07
N THR A 150 14.53 -2.38 -3.33
CA THR A 150 13.51 -3.29 -3.85
C THR A 150 13.97 -3.90 -5.18
N TYR A 151 13.17 -4.83 -5.69
CA TYR A 151 13.39 -5.55 -6.94
C TYR A 151 13.30 -4.64 -8.16
N ASP A 152 14.24 -4.80 -9.10
CA ASP A 152 14.14 -4.16 -10.42
C ASP A 152 12.93 -4.69 -11.19
N PRO A 153 11.91 -3.84 -11.50
CA PRO A 153 10.70 -4.26 -12.19
C PRO A 153 10.95 -4.73 -13.64
N ALA A 154 12.10 -4.40 -14.24
CA ALA A 154 12.46 -4.92 -15.56
C ALA A 154 12.69 -6.44 -15.54
N VAL A 155 13.12 -6.98 -14.39
CA VAL A 155 13.37 -8.41 -14.17
C VAL A 155 12.24 -9.06 -13.37
N ALA A 156 11.77 -8.40 -12.31
CA ALA A 156 10.75 -8.90 -11.39
C ALA A 156 9.31 -8.60 -11.87
N LYS A 157 8.96 -9.09 -13.06
CA LYS A 157 7.75 -8.70 -13.81
C LYS A 157 6.41 -8.88 -13.08
N ASP A 158 6.29 -9.87 -12.19
CA ASP A 158 5.00 -10.25 -11.57
C ASP A 158 4.85 -9.82 -10.10
N LEU A 159 5.83 -9.09 -9.54
CA LEU A 159 5.82 -8.69 -8.13
C LEU A 159 5.08 -7.37 -7.91
N GLY A 160 3.96 -7.42 -7.19
CA GLY A 160 3.16 -6.22 -6.85
C GLY A 160 3.96 -5.12 -6.11
N THR A 161 4.99 -5.51 -5.34
CA THR A 161 5.90 -4.57 -4.66
C THR A 161 6.68 -3.73 -5.68
N ALA A 162 7.31 -4.35 -6.68
CA ALA A 162 8.07 -3.63 -7.71
C ALA A 162 7.18 -2.70 -8.56
N TRP A 163 5.93 -3.10 -8.81
CA TRP A 163 4.96 -2.23 -9.49
C TRP A 163 4.60 -1.00 -8.64
N THR A 164 4.38 -1.21 -7.34
CA THR A 164 4.06 -0.12 -6.40
C THR A 164 5.21 0.87 -6.33
N ASP A 165 6.44 0.41 -6.13
CA ASP A 165 7.62 1.27 -6.03
C ASP A 165 7.84 2.09 -7.31
N LYS A 166 7.63 1.47 -8.48
CA LYS A 166 7.67 2.17 -9.78
C LYS A 166 6.58 3.24 -9.93
N LEU A 167 5.37 3.00 -9.39
CA LEU A 167 4.32 4.01 -9.39
C LEU A 167 4.72 5.19 -8.50
N LEU A 168 5.20 4.91 -7.28
CA LEU A 168 5.54 5.94 -6.29
C LEU A 168 6.75 6.78 -6.70
N SER A 169 7.73 6.21 -7.39
CA SER A 169 8.86 6.96 -7.95
C SER A 169 8.41 7.96 -9.03
N GLY A 170 7.23 7.76 -9.62
CA GLY A 170 6.65 8.69 -10.59
C GLY A 170 5.97 9.92 -9.97
N PHE A 171 5.81 9.97 -8.64
CA PHE A 171 5.08 11.05 -7.97
C PHE A 171 5.89 12.34 -7.81
N THR A 172 7.08 12.40 -8.39
CA THR A 172 7.96 13.55 -8.40
C THR A 172 8.52 13.81 -9.81
N GLY A 173 9.15 14.97 -10.02
CA GLY A 173 9.98 15.19 -11.20
C GLY A 173 11.04 14.10 -11.29
N LYS A 174 11.32 13.64 -12.52
CA LYS A 174 12.08 12.42 -12.75
C LYS A 174 13.59 12.67 -12.75
N GLY A 175 14.24 12.33 -11.65
CA GLY A 175 15.70 12.19 -11.59
C GLY A 175 16.17 10.78 -11.98
N GLY A 176 17.39 10.42 -11.56
CA GLY A 176 17.92 9.07 -11.73
C GLY A 176 17.20 8.05 -10.84
N VAL A 177 16.91 6.85 -11.36
CA VAL A 177 16.29 5.77 -10.58
C VAL A 177 17.22 4.57 -10.54
N PHE A 178 17.54 4.10 -9.33
CA PHE A 178 18.39 2.94 -9.11
C PHE A 178 17.68 1.90 -8.23
N TYR A 179 17.54 0.68 -8.74
CA TYR A 179 17.03 -0.47 -7.97
C TYR A 179 18.19 -1.26 -7.40
N THR A 180 18.23 -1.41 -6.07
CA THR A 180 19.37 -2.02 -5.38
C THR A 180 19.33 -3.55 -5.41
N PHE A 181 18.19 -4.18 -5.69
CA PHE A 181 18.13 -5.64 -5.83
C PHE A 181 18.36 -6.00 -7.29
N ARG A 182 19.59 -6.45 -7.56
CA ARG A 182 20.09 -6.74 -8.90
C ARG A 182 20.02 -8.23 -9.14
N TRP A 183 19.68 -8.62 -10.37
CA TRP A 183 19.66 -10.03 -10.77
C TRP A 183 21.09 -10.50 -11.06
N SER A 184 21.53 -11.58 -10.40
CA SER A 184 22.75 -12.29 -10.76
C SER A 184 22.42 -13.48 -11.66
N LYS A 185 22.95 -13.46 -12.88
CA LYS A 185 22.84 -14.61 -13.80
C LYS A 185 23.56 -15.85 -13.27
N GLU A 186 24.68 -15.66 -12.57
CA GLU A 186 25.50 -16.73 -12.02
C GLU A 186 24.79 -17.46 -10.87
N LYS A 187 24.18 -16.70 -9.95
CA LYS A 187 23.47 -17.26 -8.80
C LYS A 187 22.03 -17.65 -9.11
N ASN A 188 21.53 -17.26 -10.28
CA ASN A 188 20.12 -17.37 -10.67
C ASN A 188 19.17 -16.79 -9.60
N ASP A 189 19.60 -15.70 -8.94
CA ASP A 189 18.87 -15.07 -7.84
C ASP A 189 19.21 -13.57 -7.73
N PHE A 190 18.41 -12.83 -6.96
CA PHE A 190 18.67 -11.44 -6.62
C PHE A 190 19.74 -11.32 -5.53
N TYR A 191 20.51 -10.24 -5.60
CA TYR A 191 21.39 -9.80 -4.51
C TYR A 191 21.22 -8.30 -4.25
N PHE A 192 21.59 -7.88 -3.05
CA PHE A 192 21.60 -6.47 -2.68
C PHE A 192 22.93 -5.81 -3.09
N ASP A 193 22.88 -4.94 -4.11
CA ASP A 193 24.02 -4.13 -4.56
C ASP A 193 24.26 -2.94 -3.62
N ILE A 194 24.76 -3.27 -2.42
CA ILE A 194 25.10 -2.31 -1.35
C ILE A 194 26.18 -1.32 -1.80
N GLU A 195 27.17 -1.78 -2.57
CA GLU A 195 28.30 -0.95 -2.98
C GLU A 195 27.87 0.19 -3.89
N SER A 196 27.04 -0.09 -4.91
CA SER A 196 26.49 0.95 -5.78
C SER A 196 25.53 1.86 -5.01
N ALA A 197 24.74 1.31 -4.08
CA ALA A 197 23.83 2.10 -3.26
C ALA A 197 24.57 3.10 -2.35
N VAL A 198 25.67 2.70 -1.71
CA VAL A 198 26.50 3.59 -0.88
C VAL A 198 27.14 4.69 -1.74
N LYS A 199 27.64 4.37 -2.93
CA LYS A 199 28.20 5.36 -3.88
C LYS A 199 27.15 6.39 -4.30
N LEU A 200 25.92 5.96 -4.59
CA LEU A 200 24.82 6.85 -4.93
C LEU A 200 24.40 7.74 -3.75
N LEU A 201 24.35 7.17 -2.54
CA LEU A 201 24.05 7.94 -1.33
C LEU A 201 25.12 9.01 -1.07
N LYS A 202 26.40 8.69 -1.33
CA LYS A 202 27.50 9.65 -1.27
C LYS A 202 27.36 10.77 -2.32
N LYS A 203 27.06 10.41 -3.57
CA LYS A 203 26.80 11.37 -4.65
C LYS A 203 25.61 12.29 -4.32
N ALA A 204 24.55 11.76 -3.74
CA ALA A 204 23.39 12.54 -3.31
C ALA A 204 23.75 13.56 -2.22
N GLU A 205 24.60 13.19 -1.27
CA GLU A 205 25.15 14.13 -0.27
C GLU A 205 25.98 15.24 -0.93
N GLU A 206 26.89 14.91 -1.83
CA GLU A 206 27.80 15.87 -2.47
C GLU A 206 27.06 16.85 -3.37
N THR A 207 26.11 16.35 -4.15
CA THR A 207 25.34 17.14 -5.12
C THR A 207 24.16 17.87 -4.49
N ARG A 208 23.77 17.53 -3.25
CA ARG A 208 22.60 18.06 -2.54
C ARG A 208 21.28 17.91 -3.31
N ARG A 209 21.22 16.99 -4.28
CA ARG A 209 19.99 16.71 -5.04
C ARG A 209 18.92 16.13 -4.11
N LEU A 210 17.66 16.47 -4.40
CA LEU A 210 16.53 15.85 -3.73
C LEU A 210 16.56 14.36 -4.00
N THR A 211 16.47 13.57 -2.94
CA THR A 211 16.65 12.12 -3.01
C THR A 211 15.51 11.42 -2.27
N ARG A 212 14.96 10.36 -2.88
CA ARG A 212 13.94 9.50 -2.29
C ARG A 212 14.47 8.09 -2.10
N LEU A 213 14.34 7.56 -0.89
CA LEU A 213 14.58 6.14 -0.62
C LEU A 213 13.25 5.42 -0.57
N PHE A 214 13.12 4.31 -1.29
CA PHE A 214 11.90 3.48 -1.28
C PHE A 214 12.22 2.03 -0.96
N GLY A 215 11.24 1.26 -0.52
CA GLY A 215 11.35 -0.19 -0.41
C GLY A 215 11.44 -0.68 1.03
N PHE A 216 12.22 -1.73 1.27
CA PHE A 216 12.19 -2.43 2.55
C PHE A 216 12.99 -1.69 3.65
N PRO A 217 12.42 -1.53 4.86
CA PRO A 217 13.03 -0.72 5.92
C PRO A 217 14.39 -1.25 6.41
N ALA A 218 14.56 -2.57 6.51
CA ALA A 218 15.81 -3.18 6.96
C ALA A 218 16.99 -2.82 6.03
N PHE A 219 16.74 -2.76 4.72
CA PHE A 219 17.74 -2.38 3.72
C PHE A 219 18.10 -0.89 3.79
N ALA A 220 17.16 -0.03 4.19
CA ALA A 220 17.43 1.40 4.38
C ALA A 220 18.39 1.60 5.55
N LEU A 221 18.17 0.93 6.68
CA LEU A 221 19.10 0.96 7.81
C LEU A 221 20.46 0.41 7.42
N LYS A 222 20.50 -0.80 6.83
CA LYS A 222 21.74 -1.43 6.38
C LYS A 222 22.54 -0.50 5.47
N LEU A 223 21.90 0.16 4.52
CA LEU A 223 22.54 1.15 3.65
C LEU A 223 23.19 2.29 4.45
N THR A 224 22.47 2.84 5.45
CA THR A 224 23.03 3.91 6.29
C THR A 224 24.15 3.45 7.23
N GLU A 225 24.06 2.21 7.73
CA GLU A 225 25.12 1.60 8.55
C GLU A 225 26.40 1.40 7.74
N GLU A 226 26.29 0.87 6.52
CA GLU A 226 27.45 0.68 5.64
C GLU A 226 28.06 2.02 5.21
N PHE A 227 27.25 3.05 4.96
CA PHE A 227 27.75 4.41 4.78
C PHE A 227 28.54 4.89 6.01
N LYS A 228 27.98 4.73 7.21
CA LYS A 228 28.63 5.14 8.46
C LYS A 228 29.94 4.41 8.70
N LYS A 229 29.99 3.10 8.45
CA LYS A 229 31.22 2.29 8.54
C LYS A 229 32.31 2.80 7.59
N ARG A 230 31.94 3.14 6.34
CA ARG A 230 32.88 3.58 5.31
C ARG A 230 33.43 4.99 5.55
N TYR A 231 32.62 5.89 6.09
CA TYR A 231 32.96 7.32 6.20
C TYR A 231 33.11 7.84 7.63
N GLY A 232 32.91 7.00 8.65
CA GLY A 232 33.01 7.35 10.07
C GLY A 232 31.93 8.32 10.57
N ARG A 233 30.90 8.61 9.76
CA ARG A 233 29.84 9.58 10.07
C ARG A 233 28.54 9.25 9.33
N ASN A 234 27.45 9.85 9.81
CA ASN A 234 26.16 9.80 9.12
C ASN A 234 26.21 10.60 7.81
N VAL A 235 25.34 10.23 6.86
CA VAL A 235 25.16 11.00 5.62
C VAL A 235 24.34 12.25 5.89
N LYS A 236 24.56 13.31 5.12
CA LYS A 236 23.75 14.54 5.16
C LYS A 236 23.08 14.73 3.80
N LEU A 237 21.82 14.34 3.68
CA LEU A 237 21.02 14.58 2.47
C LEU A 237 20.37 15.97 2.47
N ASN A 238 19.80 16.36 1.33
CA ASN A 238 18.94 17.54 1.24
C ASN A 238 17.79 17.42 2.26
N PRO A 239 17.45 18.46 3.05
CA PRO A 239 16.34 18.36 4.02
C PRO A 239 14.98 18.07 3.37
N GLY A 240 14.82 18.36 2.07
CA GLY A 240 13.63 18.00 1.28
C GLY A 240 13.61 16.54 0.80
N SER A 241 14.70 15.78 1.01
CA SER A 241 14.75 14.34 0.72
C SER A 241 13.78 13.57 1.63
N SER A 242 13.32 12.42 1.16
CA SER A 242 12.33 11.60 1.87
C SER A 242 12.63 10.10 1.79
N VAL A 243 12.01 9.35 2.70
CA VAL A 243 12.07 7.89 2.72
C VAL A 243 10.62 7.39 2.77
N ILE A 244 10.24 6.48 1.89
CA ILE A 244 8.93 5.81 1.94
C ILE A 244 9.17 4.31 1.95
N THR A 245 9.04 3.71 3.12
CA THR A 245 9.19 2.28 3.31
C THR A 245 7.87 1.53 3.23
N GLY A 246 7.93 0.22 3.06
CA GLY A 246 6.77 -0.66 3.08
C GLY A 246 7.16 -2.14 3.14
N GLY A 247 6.17 -3.03 3.15
CA GLY A 247 6.39 -4.48 3.11
C GLY A 247 6.66 -5.15 4.47
N GLY A 248 6.70 -4.36 5.55
CA GLY A 248 6.78 -4.83 6.93
C GLY A 248 8.19 -4.78 7.53
N TRP A 249 8.21 -4.75 8.85
CA TRP A 249 9.39 -4.53 9.70
C TRP A 249 10.12 -5.79 10.15
N LYS A 250 9.50 -6.95 9.93
CA LYS A 250 9.99 -8.22 10.50
C LYS A 250 11.06 -8.80 9.57
N THR A 251 12.30 -8.79 10.04
CA THR A 251 13.39 -9.61 9.51
C THR A 251 13.25 -11.05 10.00
N LEU A 252 14.09 -11.95 9.51
CA LEU A 252 14.18 -13.35 10.00
C LEU A 252 14.54 -13.43 11.49
N ALA A 253 15.13 -12.38 12.07
CA ALA A 253 15.57 -12.30 13.47
C ALA A 253 14.47 -11.88 14.45
N GLU A 254 13.22 -11.69 14.02
CA GLU A 254 12.06 -11.27 14.85
C GLU A 254 12.17 -9.94 15.62
N GLU A 255 13.30 -9.22 15.54
CA GLU A 255 13.49 -7.91 16.19
C GLU A 255 12.64 -6.82 15.52
N ALA A 256 11.42 -6.64 16.02
CA ALA A 256 10.60 -5.48 15.66
C ALA A 256 11.13 -4.24 16.41
N VAL A 257 11.92 -3.41 15.72
CA VAL A 257 12.24 -2.07 16.21
C VAL A 257 10.95 -1.25 16.26
N ASP A 258 10.70 -0.55 17.37
CA ASP A 258 9.58 0.38 17.46
C ASP A 258 9.63 1.39 16.30
N LYS A 259 8.49 1.58 15.63
CA LYS A 259 8.40 2.42 14.43
C LYS A 259 8.91 3.85 14.68
N LYS A 260 8.69 4.42 15.87
CA LYS A 260 9.18 5.77 16.19
C LYS A 260 10.70 5.78 16.35
N ILE A 261 11.26 4.78 17.04
CA ILE A 261 12.71 4.62 17.18
C ILE A 261 13.36 4.48 15.81
N TYR A 262 12.84 3.61 14.95
CA TYR A 262 13.35 3.49 13.59
C TYR A 262 13.33 4.81 12.85
N ARG A 263 12.18 5.51 12.85
CA ARG A 263 12.02 6.75 12.09
C ARG A 263 13.04 7.80 12.52
N ALA A 264 13.25 7.93 13.83
CA ALA A 264 14.24 8.84 14.39
C ALA A 264 15.67 8.43 14.01
N LEU A 265 16.00 7.13 14.14
CA LEU A 265 17.32 6.59 13.79
C LEU A 265 17.63 6.82 12.31
N LEU A 266 16.75 6.41 11.41
CA LEU A 266 16.97 6.54 9.98
C LEU A 266 17.04 8.02 9.57
N ALA A 267 16.18 8.88 10.12
CA ALA A 267 16.23 10.31 9.87
C ALA A 267 17.57 10.93 10.30
N GLY A 268 18.05 10.58 11.50
CA GLY A 268 19.36 11.02 12.01
C GLY A 268 20.54 10.47 11.21
N ASN A 269 20.43 9.24 10.69
CA ASN A 269 21.43 8.62 9.83
C ASN A 269 21.50 9.28 8.45
N LEU A 270 20.37 9.79 7.94
CA LEU A 270 20.25 10.43 6.63
C LEU A 270 20.42 11.96 6.66
N GLY A 271 20.35 12.58 7.84
CA GLY A 271 20.38 14.03 8.01
C GLY A 271 19.13 14.73 7.47
N ILE A 272 17.95 14.09 7.58
CA ILE A 272 16.66 14.63 7.13
C ILE A 272 15.67 14.75 8.30
N PRO A 273 14.59 15.55 8.19
CA PRO A 273 13.55 15.60 9.21
C PRO A 273 12.90 14.23 9.43
N ALA A 274 12.63 13.85 10.69
CA ALA A 274 11.92 12.62 11.01
C ALA A 274 10.49 12.55 10.43
N ALA A 275 9.90 13.71 10.11
CA ALA A 275 8.65 13.80 9.38
C ALA A 275 8.78 13.32 7.92
N ASN A 276 9.97 13.30 7.32
CA ASN A 276 10.16 12.88 5.92
C ASN A 276 10.43 11.38 5.78
N VAL A 277 10.67 10.68 6.88
CA VAL A 277 10.64 9.22 6.90
C VAL A 277 9.17 8.81 6.97
N ARG A 278 8.73 7.94 6.07
CA ARG A 278 7.35 7.51 5.90
C ARG A 278 7.27 6.01 5.78
N ASP A 279 6.12 5.50 6.13
CA ASP A 279 5.78 4.09 5.97
C ASP A 279 4.46 3.98 5.22
N LEU A 280 4.33 2.89 4.46
CA LEU A 280 3.17 2.53 3.68
C LEU A 280 2.75 1.11 4.06
N PHE A 281 1.52 0.99 4.52
CA PHE A 281 0.83 -0.29 4.58
C PHE A 281 -0.08 -0.45 3.36
N GLY A 282 -0.06 -1.64 2.77
CA GLY A 282 -0.93 -2.00 1.68
C GLY A 282 -0.90 -3.50 1.44
N MET A 283 -1.94 -3.99 0.77
CA MET A 283 -2.00 -5.35 0.27
C MET A 283 -2.50 -5.31 -1.16
N VAL A 284 -1.92 -6.14 -2.01
CA VAL A 284 -2.18 -6.11 -3.45
C VAL A 284 -3.64 -6.47 -3.75
N GLU A 285 -4.27 -7.29 -2.89
CA GLU A 285 -5.66 -7.72 -2.98
C GLU A 285 -6.65 -6.58 -2.69
N HIS A 286 -6.22 -5.52 -1.99
CA HIS A 286 -7.05 -4.37 -1.62
C HIS A 286 -6.64 -3.07 -2.31
N GLY A 287 -5.38 -2.89 -2.67
CA GLY A 287 -4.83 -1.78 -3.47
C GLY A 287 -4.96 -0.34 -2.93
N VAL A 288 -5.77 -0.06 -1.91
CA VAL A 288 -5.78 1.25 -1.24
C VAL A 288 -4.49 1.42 -0.40
N PRO A 289 -3.70 2.48 -0.62
CA PRO A 289 -2.50 2.74 0.17
C PRO A 289 -2.85 3.42 1.50
N TYR A 290 -2.40 2.82 2.60
CA TYR A 290 -2.47 3.41 3.94
C TYR A 290 -1.09 3.97 4.29
N VAL A 291 -0.93 5.28 4.12
CA VAL A 291 0.35 5.98 4.33
C VAL A 291 0.34 6.71 5.66
N ASP A 292 1.48 6.74 6.34
CA ASP A 292 1.58 7.42 7.62
C ASP A 292 1.73 8.94 7.54
N CYS A 293 1.11 9.64 8.50
CA CYS A 293 1.25 11.09 8.68
C CYS A 293 2.59 11.46 9.36
N PRO A 294 2.96 12.76 9.50
CA PRO A 294 4.17 13.24 10.21
C PRO A 294 4.49 12.54 11.54
N LEU A 295 3.47 12.07 12.26
CA LEU A 295 3.59 11.41 13.56
C LEU A 295 3.75 9.87 13.48
N GLY A 296 3.78 9.29 12.28
CA GLY A 296 3.95 7.85 12.07
C GLY A 296 2.65 7.03 12.12
N ASN A 297 1.48 7.67 12.09
CA ASN A 297 0.17 7.00 12.16
C ASN A 297 -0.45 6.83 10.77
N PHE A 298 -0.88 5.62 10.40
CA PHE A 298 -1.50 5.33 9.10
C PHE A 298 -2.93 5.88 9.05
N HIS A 299 -3.19 6.85 8.19
CA HIS A 299 -4.55 7.37 8.01
C HIS A 299 -5.34 6.51 7.03
N ILE A 300 -6.60 6.24 7.38
CA ILE A 300 -7.56 5.58 6.49
C ILE A 300 -8.14 6.66 5.56
N PRO A 301 -7.83 6.62 4.25
CA PRO A 301 -8.39 7.59 3.32
C PRO A 301 -9.89 7.35 3.12
N ASN A 302 -10.61 8.37 2.63
CA ASN A 302 -12.05 8.31 2.35
C ASN A 302 -12.43 7.18 1.38
N TYR A 303 -11.48 6.68 0.59
CA TYR A 303 -11.60 5.55 -0.33
C TYR A 303 -11.74 4.19 0.37
N GLY A 304 -11.42 4.11 1.65
CA GLY A 304 -11.37 2.86 2.42
C GLY A 304 -12.20 2.93 3.70
N ARG A 305 -12.63 1.76 4.19
CA ARG A 305 -13.04 1.53 5.58
C ARG A 305 -12.32 0.32 6.11
N VAL A 306 -11.99 0.36 7.40
CA VAL A 306 -11.36 -0.76 8.10
C VAL A 306 -12.21 -1.10 9.32
N ILE A 307 -12.44 -2.39 9.53
CA ILE A 307 -13.17 -2.92 10.68
C ILE A 307 -12.27 -3.94 11.37
N ALA A 308 -12.05 -3.78 12.67
CA ALA A 308 -11.48 -4.82 13.50
C ALA A 308 -12.62 -5.76 13.94
N ARG A 309 -12.49 -7.05 13.67
CA ARG A 309 -13.47 -8.09 14.03
C ARG A 309 -12.91 -9.02 15.10
N ASP A 310 -13.78 -9.52 15.95
CA ASP A 310 -13.43 -10.58 16.88
C ASP A 310 -12.98 -11.82 16.08
N PRO A 311 -11.82 -12.42 16.37
CA PRO A 311 -11.32 -13.54 15.58
C PRO A 311 -12.13 -14.84 15.77
N GLY A 312 -12.88 -14.97 16.87
CA GLY A 312 -13.71 -16.13 17.16
C GLY A 312 -15.14 -16.01 16.64
N THR A 313 -15.75 -14.82 16.74
CA THR A 313 -17.16 -14.60 16.34
C THR A 313 -17.31 -13.82 15.04
N LEU A 314 -16.25 -13.15 14.57
CA LEU A 314 -16.27 -12.21 13.44
C LEU A 314 -17.17 -10.98 13.65
N GLU A 315 -17.67 -10.75 14.86
CA GLU A 315 -18.43 -9.55 15.20
C GLU A 315 -17.53 -8.30 15.21
N PRO A 316 -18.04 -7.12 14.81
CA PRO A 316 -17.27 -5.89 14.77
C PRO A 316 -16.94 -5.38 16.18
N LEU A 317 -15.67 -5.06 16.42
CA LEU A 317 -15.19 -4.59 17.72
C LEU A 317 -15.27 -3.06 17.88
N GLY A 318 -15.47 -2.30 16.81
CA GLY A 318 -15.40 -0.84 16.89
C GLY A 318 -13.99 -0.32 17.19
N TYR A 319 -13.89 0.93 17.65
CA TYR A 319 -12.60 1.61 17.83
C TYR A 319 -11.83 1.15 19.07
N GLY A 320 -10.49 1.19 18.99
CA GLY A 320 -9.57 0.95 20.12
C GLY A 320 -9.36 -0.52 20.50
N ARG A 321 -10.08 -1.47 19.88
CA ARG A 321 -9.98 -2.91 20.16
C ARG A 321 -9.23 -3.64 19.05
N ASP A 322 -8.25 -4.45 19.46
CA ASP A 322 -7.46 -5.29 18.54
C ASP A 322 -8.30 -6.48 18.06
N GLY A 323 -8.29 -6.74 16.75
CA GLY A 323 -9.04 -7.81 16.10
C GLY A 323 -8.50 -8.13 14.70
N LEU A 324 -9.16 -9.06 14.02
CA LEU A 324 -8.87 -9.41 12.64
C LEU A 324 -9.36 -8.29 11.71
N LEU A 325 -8.51 -7.81 10.81
CA LEU A 325 -8.79 -6.64 9.99
C LEU A 325 -9.57 -7.00 8.72
N GLN A 326 -10.72 -6.36 8.54
CA GLN A 326 -11.46 -6.32 7.28
C GLN A 326 -11.23 -4.96 6.60
N PHE A 327 -10.89 -4.98 5.32
CA PHE A 327 -10.66 -3.81 4.48
C PHE A 327 -11.75 -3.68 3.41
N ILE A 328 -12.32 -2.48 3.25
CA ILE A 328 -13.50 -2.25 2.40
C ILE A 328 -13.23 -1.07 1.47
N THR A 329 -13.52 -1.21 0.18
CA THR A 329 -13.30 -0.15 -0.81
C THR A 329 -14.16 -0.33 -2.08
N PRO A 330 -14.62 0.75 -2.75
CA PRO A 330 -15.48 0.64 -3.92
C PRO A 330 -14.75 0.60 -5.28
N TYR A 331 -13.43 0.73 -5.34
CA TYR A 331 -12.77 1.06 -6.63
C TYR A 331 -12.62 -0.11 -7.63
N LEU A 332 -12.74 -1.35 -7.15
CA LEU A 332 -12.49 -2.54 -7.93
C LEU A 332 -13.72 -2.99 -8.72
N THR A 333 -13.54 -3.26 -10.00
CA THR A 333 -14.58 -3.85 -10.87
C THR A 333 -14.21 -5.22 -11.43
N SER A 334 -12.94 -5.61 -11.34
CA SER A 334 -12.39 -6.81 -11.98
C SER A 334 -12.43 -8.09 -11.13
N TYR A 335 -12.52 -7.99 -9.80
CA TYR A 335 -12.65 -9.14 -8.88
C TYR A 335 -13.31 -8.71 -7.53
N PRO A 336 -13.87 -9.65 -6.75
CA PRO A 336 -14.74 -9.35 -5.60
C PRO A 336 -13.98 -9.05 -4.31
N SER A 337 -13.13 -8.02 -4.36
CA SER A 337 -12.39 -7.51 -3.18
C SER A 337 -12.88 -6.13 -2.73
N LEU A 338 -14.21 -5.94 -2.79
CA LEU A 338 -14.86 -4.74 -2.24
C LEU A 338 -14.91 -4.76 -0.71
N SER A 339 -14.87 -5.95 -0.12
CA SER A 339 -14.96 -6.23 1.31
C SER A 339 -14.10 -7.46 1.57
N LEU A 340 -12.89 -7.24 2.07
CA LEU A 340 -11.84 -8.24 2.17
C LEU A 340 -11.49 -8.49 3.64
N LEU A 341 -11.72 -9.70 4.14
CA LEU A 341 -11.21 -10.12 5.44
C LEU A 341 -9.77 -10.59 5.26
N SER A 342 -8.83 -9.87 5.87
CA SER A 342 -7.40 -10.20 5.77
C SER A 342 -6.98 -11.21 6.84
N SER A 343 -5.68 -11.52 6.86
CA SER A 343 -5.04 -12.30 7.93
C SER A 343 -4.26 -11.40 8.89
N ASP A 344 -4.42 -10.08 8.80
CA ASP A 344 -3.71 -9.11 9.62
C ASP A 344 -4.51 -8.79 10.89
N MET A 345 -3.80 -8.70 12.01
CA MET A 345 -4.33 -8.26 13.29
C MET A 345 -4.03 -6.77 13.49
N GLY A 346 -4.98 -6.06 14.05
CA GLY A 346 -4.81 -4.65 14.37
C GLY A 346 -6.08 -4.01 14.91
N ARG A 347 -6.09 -2.69 14.94
CA ARG A 347 -7.25 -1.91 15.38
C ARG A 347 -7.38 -0.62 14.59
N VAL A 348 -8.51 0.05 14.79
CA VAL A 348 -8.77 1.38 14.27
C VAL A 348 -8.92 2.35 15.43
N GLU A 349 -8.28 3.51 15.35
CA GLU A 349 -8.46 4.64 16.27
C GLU A 349 -9.27 5.75 15.61
N LYS A 350 -9.95 6.59 16.41
CA LYS A 350 -10.90 7.60 15.90
C LYS A 350 -10.25 8.80 15.19
N GLY A 351 -8.97 9.06 15.43
CA GLY A 351 -8.29 10.22 14.88
C GLY A 351 -6.84 10.30 15.30
N CYS A 352 -6.19 11.39 14.92
CA CYS A 352 -4.77 11.62 15.12
C CYS A 352 -4.49 13.05 15.60
N LYS A 353 -3.46 13.22 16.43
CA LYS A 353 -2.98 14.54 16.85
C LYS A 353 -2.39 15.39 15.73
N CYS A 354 -2.16 14.82 14.53
CA CYS A 354 -1.68 15.57 13.37
C CYS A 354 -2.76 16.45 12.70
N GLY A 355 -4.03 16.30 13.08
CA GLY A 355 -5.15 17.06 12.51
C GLY A 355 -5.69 16.53 11.16
N ILE A 356 -5.03 15.55 10.53
CA ILE A 356 -5.56 14.89 9.33
C ILE A 356 -6.80 14.07 9.71
N GLY A 357 -7.86 14.21 8.91
CA GLY A 357 -9.13 13.52 9.12
C GLY A 357 -9.06 11.99 8.93
N GLY A 358 -10.19 11.35 9.21
CA GLY A 358 -10.34 9.90 9.09
C GLY A 358 -9.83 9.11 10.30
N GLY A 359 -10.16 7.82 10.32
CA GLY A 359 -9.65 6.89 11.32
C GLY A 359 -8.17 6.58 11.10
N VAL A 360 -7.51 6.09 12.15
CA VAL A 360 -6.10 5.67 12.10
C VAL A 360 -6.01 4.16 12.20
N LEU A 361 -5.30 3.55 11.26
CA LEU A 361 -5.02 2.12 11.24
C LEU A 361 -3.78 1.80 12.08
N VAL A 362 -3.92 0.85 13.00
CA VAL A 362 -2.81 0.29 13.78
C VAL A 362 -2.66 -1.18 13.41
N ILE A 363 -1.52 -1.53 12.80
CA ILE A 363 -1.18 -2.92 12.46
C ILE A 363 -0.36 -3.54 13.61
N LYS A 364 -0.80 -4.71 14.09
CA LYS A 364 -0.11 -5.48 15.15
C LYS A 364 0.68 -6.66 14.61
N GLY A 365 0.25 -7.23 13.48
CA GLY A 365 0.92 -8.37 12.87
C GLY A 365 -0.06 -9.21 12.07
N ARG A 366 0.22 -10.51 11.95
CA ARG A 366 -0.66 -11.48 11.29
C ARG A 366 -1.20 -12.48 12.30
N ALA A 367 -2.46 -12.86 12.11
CA ALA A 367 -3.11 -13.94 12.83
C ALA A 367 -2.56 -15.31 12.40
N GLY A 368 -2.73 -16.32 13.26
CA GLY A 368 -2.40 -17.72 13.00
C GLY A 368 -1.08 -18.20 13.61
N VAL A 369 -0.96 -19.53 13.76
CA VAL A 369 0.17 -20.22 14.40
C VAL A 369 1.40 -20.28 13.49
N LYS A 370 1.20 -20.36 12.17
CA LYS A 370 2.27 -20.35 11.16
C LYS A 370 2.34 -18.97 10.49
N LYS A 371 3.35 -18.17 10.84
CA LYS A 371 3.57 -16.86 10.23
C LYS A 371 3.86 -17.03 8.73
N LEU A 372 2.94 -16.58 7.87
CA LEU A 372 3.17 -16.51 6.42
C LEU A 372 4.34 -15.57 6.13
N LYS A 373 5.37 -16.06 5.41
CA LYS A 373 6.53 -15.25 5.01
C LYS A 373 6.11 -14.19 3.99
N GLY A 374 6.25 -12.91 4.35
CA GLY A 374 5.99 -11.77 3.46
C GLY A 374 7.20 -11.40 2.59
N CYS A 375 6.99 -10.46 1.66
CA CYS A 375 8.02 -9.95 0.75
C CYS A 375 9.30 -9.50 1.49
N ALA A 376 9.16 -8.73 2.57
CA ALA A 376 10.30 -8.27 3.37
C ALA A 376 11.09 -9.41 4.01
N ILE A 377 10.42 -10.47 4.49
CA ILE A 377 11.09 -11.65 5.06
C ILE A 377 11.85 -12.41 3.97
N SER A 378 11.26 -12.54 2.78
CA SER A 378 11.93 -13.17 1.65
C SER A 378 13.12 -12.33 1.18
N ALA A 379 13.01 -11.00 1.15
CA ALA A 379 14.11 -10.13 0.78
C ALA A 379 15.24 -10.18 1.84
N ALA A 380 14.90 -10.25 3.12
CA ALA A 380 15.86 -10.27 4.22
C ALA A 380 16.85 -11.45 4.19
N THR A 381 16.66 -12.47 3.34
CA THR A 381 17.67 -13.51 3.11
C THR A 381 18.90 -12.98 2.36
N MET A 382 18.82 -11.77 1.79
CA MET A 382 19.93 -11.08 1.12
C MET A 382 20.72 -10.15 2.04
N LEU A 383 20.29 -9.97 3.30
CA LEU A 383 21.02 -9.25 4.35
C LEU A 383 21.95 -10.21 5.08
#